data_AF-A0A076H5B1-F1
#
_entry.id   AF-A0A076H5B1-F1
#
_cell.length_a   1.000
_cell.length_b   1.000
_cell.length_c   1.000
_cell.angle_alpha   90.00
_cell.angle_beta   90.00
_cell.angle_gamma   90.00
#
_symmetry.space_group_name_H-M   'P 1'
#
loop_
_entity.id
_entity.type
_entity.pdbx_description
1 polymer ?
#
loop_
_entity_poly.entity_id
_entity_poly.type
_entity_poly.pdbx_seq_one_letter_code
_entity_poly.pdbx_strand_id
1 'polypeptide(L)'
;MTTAIRPDPSKTNQSVPTETGFTLVELLVASFIAGLLSLITANVMIENTKSNARTETRRRIHNDWNRTTQLIQSEIAMSHSIESAGLSPDNVSDDCPLLQHPETRLQLRMHLVGTMPDVLYGVRSIQSLPASEANQWMGGPEGGVLIRCGPRLSISKDGSADYIQGTPYQQSIVLDKLDLSTGDGLTVNQSTDNQKRVEFSLAMQDNLDRVKSAPASSQTLTSGGISRINDIPPIPSSESTCNVVCRTEDAECGHGVKTLLPGDPRFYAAPVLTEPVFGTSTICTNRSVILGDGMQGANGNYVMDGQPSPDRNTIKGISLSGGTGRNILLGTPVSDTLRGGPDHDGLIGRGGGDHLHGEAGNDSFVPWISASESSDNVTVDGGSGFDRVYLQGPEPDYSLSSCSVSHCILRSTAGGTLHLADIEMLVFQSSTKRLND
;
A
#
# COMPACT_ATOMS: atom_id res chain seq x y z
N MET A 1 38.34 92.63 -57.19
CA MET A 1 39.45 91.65 -57.26
C MET A 1 38.85 90.37 -56.69
N THR A 2 38.69 89.26 -57.41
CA THR A 2 39.71 88.58 -58.22
C THR A 2 39.02 87.70 -59.27
N THR A 3 39.52 87.77 -60.51
CA THR A 3 39.26 86.92 -61.66
C THR A 3 39.90 85.53 -61.52
N ALA A 4 39.24 84.47 -62.00
CA ALA A 4 39.85 83.22 -62.47
C ALA A 4 38.80 82.47 -63.32
N ILE A 5 38.87 82.49 -64.66
CA ILE A 5 39.65 81.61 -65.56
C ILE A 5 39.23 80.12 -65.45
N ARG A 6 38.45 79.69 -66.45
CA ARG A 6 38.25 78.29 -66.96
C ARG A 6 39.50 77.86 -67.76
N PRO A 7 39.64 76.58 -68.21
CA PRO A 7 39.28 75.27 -67.64
C PRO A 7 40.44 74.23 -67.79
N ASP A 8 40.30 73.01 -67.25
CA ASP A 8 40.91 71.80 -67.87
C ASP A 8 40.09 70.54 -67.51
N PRO A 9 39.61 69.73 -68.49
CA PRO A 9 38.81 68.54 -68.24
C PRO A 9 39.64 67.26 -68.41
N SER A 10 39.81 66.50 -67.32
CA SER A 10 39.99 65.04 -67.42
C SER A 10 39.53 64.36 -66.13
N LYS A 11 38.22 64.11 -66.03
CA LYS A 11 37.70 63.07 -65.13
C LYS A 11 37.23 61.89 -65.98
N THR A 12 37.91 60.80 -65.75
CA THR A 12 37.63 59.44 -66.21
C THR A 12 36.19 59.04 -65.89
N ASN A 13 35.49 58.57 -66.91
CA ASN A 13 34.17 57.96 -66.83
C ASN A 13 34.19 56.68 -65.97
N GLN A 14 33.44 56.66 -64.88
CA GLN A 14 32.89 55.43 -64.31
C GLN A 14 31.39 55.43 -64.58
N SER A 15 30.96 54.59 -65.50
CA SER A 15 29.56 54.27 -65.75
C SER A 15 29.04 53.34 -64.64
N VAL A 16 28.08 53.82 -63.85
CA VAL A 16 27.24 52.96 -63.00
C VAL A 16 26.29 52.19 -63.93
N PRO A 17 26.25 50.84 -63.89
CA PRO A 17 25.29 50.09 -64.69
C PRO A 17 23.87 50.35 -64.19
N THR A 18 22.97 50.70 -65.11
CA THR A 18 21.53 50.81 -64.88
C THR A 18 20.97 49.44 -64.54
N GLU A 19 20.54 49.25 -63.29
CA GLU A 19 19.77 48.07 -62.88
C GLU A 19 18.47 48.01 -63.71
N THR A 20 18.29 46.89 -64.40
CA THR A 20 17.07 46.59 -65.15
C THR A 20 15.99 46.15 -64.16
N GLY A 21 14.92 46.94 -64.05
CA GLY A 21 13.77 46.59 -63.21
C GLY A 21 12.99 45.40 -63.78
N PHE A 22 12.39 44.60 -62.89
CA PHE A 22 11.56 43.44 -63.25
C PHE A 22 10.34 43.86 -64.08
N THR A 23 9.98 43.03 -65.06
CA THR A 23 8.76 43.22 -65.85
C THR A 23 7.52 42.83 -65.03
N LEU A 24 6.36 43.42 -65.37
CA LEU A 24 5.08 43.12 -64.69
C LEU A 24 4.74 41.62 -64.72
N VAL A 25 5.10 40.93 -65.81
CA VAL A 25 4.87 39.49 -65.97
C VAL A 25 5.73 38.68 -64.99
N GLU A 26 7.00 39.05 -64.80
CA GLU A 26 7.88 38.40 -63.83
C GLU A 26 7.38 38.59 -62.39
N LEU A 27 6.88 39.79 -62.06
CA LEU A 27 6.27 40.07 -60.75
C LEU A 27 4.98 39.26 -60.53
N LEU A 28 4.15 39.08 -61.55
CA LEU A 28 2.93 38.27 -61.46
C LEU A 28 3.24 36.78 -61.31
N VAL A 29 4.20 36.25 -62.07
CA VAL A 29 4.65 34.86 -61.97
C VAL A 29 5.30 34.61 -60.60
N ALA A 30 6.14 35.53 -60.12
CA ALA A 30 6.75 35.44 -58.80
C ALA A 30 5.70 35.45 -57.68
N SER A 31 4.67 36.31 -57.76
CA SER A 31 3.61 36.34 -56.74
C SER A 31 2.75 35.07 -56.74
N PHE A 32 2.46 34.51 -57.92
CA PHE A 32 1.71 33.26 -58.04
C PHE A 32 2.49 32.06 -57.47
N ILE A 33 3.78 31.96 -57.79
CA ILE A 33 4.68 30.93 -57.26
C ILE A 33 4.82 31.08 -55.74
N ALA A 34 5.00 32.31 -55.23
CA ALA A 34 5.06 32.59 -53.80
C ALA A 34 3.75 32.21 -53.08
N GLY A 35 2.59 32.48 -53.70
CA GLY A 35 1.27 32.08 -53.19
C GLY A 35 1.16 30.56 -53.05
N LEU A 36 1.50 29.81 -54.11
CA LEU A 36 1.50 28.34 -54.09
C LEU A 36 2.46 27.76 -53.05
N LEU A 37 3.69 28.27 -52.97
CA LEU A 37 4.68 27.86 -51.96
C LEU A 37 4.15 28.09 -50.55
N SER A 38 3.51 29.23 -50.28
CA SER A 38 2.97 29.52 -48.95
C SER A 38 1.84 28.57 -48.54
N LEU A 39 0.95 28.20 -49.48
CA LEU A 39 -0.13 27.23 -49.27
C LEU A 39 0.40 25.83 -48.96
N ILE A 40 1.39 25.35 -49.74
CA ILE A 40 2.01 24.05 -49.52
C ILE A 40 2.72 24.03 -48.16
N THR A 41 3.46 25.10 -47.83
CA THR A 41 4.19 25.20 -46.56
C THR A 41 3.23 25.24 -45.37
N ALA A 42 2.09 25.94 -45.49
CA ALA A 42 1.06 25.98 -44.46
C ALA A 42 0.44 24.58 -44.23
N ASN A 43 0.12 23.84 -45.28
CA ASN A 43 -0.39 22.48 -45.16
C ASN A 43 0.62 21.54 -44.50
N VAL A 44 1.89 21.57 -44.93
CA VAL A 44 2.95 20.76 -44.33
C VAL A 44 3.16 21.13 -42.85
N MET A 45 3.09 22.41 -42.50
CA MET A 45 3.19 22.86 -41.11
C MET A 45 1.99 22.40 -40.26
N ILE A 46 0.78 22.41 -40.81
CA ILE A 46 -0.41 21.88 -40.13
C ILE A 46 -0.30 20.36 -39.92
N GLU A 47 0.19 19.61 -40.89
CA GLU A 47 0.40 18.17 -40.76
C GLU A 47 1.50 17.84 -39.74
N ASN A 48 2.61 18.59 -39.76
CA ASN A 48 3.69 18.43 -38.81
C ASN A 48 3.26 18.76 -37.37
N THR A 49 2.49 19.84 -37.18
CA THR A 49 1.95 20.19 -35.84
C THR A 49 0.96 19.13 -35.34
N LYS A 50 0.09 18.59 -36.19
CA LYS A 50 -0.78 17.44 -35.84
C LYS A 50 0.04 16.19 -35.48
N SER A 51 1.09 15.88 -36.24
CA SER A 51 1.98 14.74 -35.97
C SER A 51 2.69 14.87 -34.61
N ASN A 52 3.22 16.05 -34.32
CA ASN A 52 3.88 16.34 -33.04
C ASN A 52 2.90 16.22 -31.85
N ALA A 53 1.67 16.73 -32.02
CA ALA A 53 0.63 16.62 -30.99
C ALA A 53 0.22 15.16 -30.70
N ARG A 54 0.13 14.32 -31.74
CA ARG A 54 -0.16 12.88 -31.59
C ARG A 54 0.97 12.15 -30.87
N THR A 55 2.22 12.45 -31.24
CA THR A 55 3.41 11.85 -30.63
C THR A 55 3.53 12.21 -29.14
N GLU A 56 3.29 13.48 -28.81
CA GLU A 56 3.31 13.95 -27.41
C GLU A 56 2.18 13.32 -26.59
N THR A 57 0.99 13.15 -27.16
CA THR A 57 -0.13 12.51 -26.45
C THR A 57 0.15 11.03 -26.16
N ARG A 58 0.71 10.29 -27.12
CA ARG A 58 1.15 8.90 -26.90
C ARG A 58 2.22 8.80 -25.81
N ARG A 59 3.16 9.76 -25.79
CA ARG A 59 4.20 9.82 -24.74
C ARG A 59 3.58 10.03 -23.36
N ARG A 60 2.56 10.89 -23.23
CA ARG A 60 1.84 11.09 -21.95
C ARG A 60 1.13 9.83 -21.51
N ILE A 61 0.34 9.21 -22.39
CA ILE A 61 -0.37 7.96 -22.10
C ILE A 61 0.63 6.88 -21.65
N HIS A 62 1.75 6.72 -22.35
CA HIS A 62 2.77 5.75 -21.97
C HIS A 62 3.41 6.05 -20.61
N ASN A 63 3.68 7.33 -20.30
CA ASN A 63 4.22 7.74 -19.01
C ASN A 63 3.22 7.52 -17.87
N ASP A 64 1.94 7.86 -18.07
CA ASP A 64 0.88 7.69 -17.09
C ASP A 64 0.60 6.20 -16.84
N TRP A 65 0.67 5.38 -17.90
CA TRP A 65 0.63 3.93 -17.78
C TRP A 65 1.80 3.36 -16.98
N ASN A 66 3.04 3.78 -17.30
CA ASN A 66 4.22 3.32 -16.56
C ASN A 66 4.13 3.68 -15.07
N ARG A 67 3.70 4.91 -14.75
CA ARG A 67 3.51 5.38 -13.38
C ARG A 67 2.45 4.57 -12.64
N THR A 68 1.31 4.35 -13.28
CA THR A 68 0.20 3.56 -12.70
C THR A 68 0.62 2.12 -12.48
N THR A 69 1.33 1.53 -13.43
CA THR A 69 1.83 0.15 -13.34
C THR A 69 2.83 0.00 -12.20
N GLN A 70 3.79 0.93 -12.08
CA GLN A 70 4.74 0.94 -10.96
C GLN A 70 4.06 1.12 -9.62
N LEU A 71 3.04 1.99 -9.55
CA LEU A 71 2.24 2.18 -8.35
C LEU A 71 1.55 0.88 -7.93
N ILE A 72 0.79 0.26 -8.82
CA ILE A 72 0.10 -1.02 -8.55
C ILE A 72 1.10 -2.09 -8.14
N GLN A 73 2.24 -2.21 -8.84
CA GLN A 73 3.28 -3.19 -8.49
C GLN A 73 3.88 -2.94 -7.11
N SER A 74 4.11 -1.67 -6.74
CA SER A 74 4.64 -1.33 -5.40
C SER A 74 3.64 -1.66 -4.29
N GLU A 75 2.35 -1.47 -4.53
CA GLU A 75 1.31 -1.78 -3.55
C GLU A 75 1.08 -3.28 -3.43
N ILE A 76 1.13 -4.02 -4.54
CA ILE A 76 1.19 -5.49 -4.54
C ILE A 76 2.40 -5.95 -3.71
N ALA A 77 3.57 -5.34 -3.91
CA ALA A 77 4.77 -5.65 -3.13
C ALA A 77 4.55 -5.43 -1.62
N MET A 78 3.85 -4.37 -1.24
CA MET A 78 3.52 -4.02 0.15
C MET A 78 2.30 -4.75 0.72
N SER A 79 1.62 -5.60 -0.07
CA SER A 79 0.43 -6.34 0.36
C SER A 79 0.77 -7.65 1.08
N HIS A 80 -0.05 -8.01 2.07
CA HIS A 80 -0.09 -9.32 2.72
C HIS A 80 -1.01 -10.30 1.97
N SER A 81 -2.12 -9.83 1.41
CA SER A 81 -3.01 -10.63 0.57
C SER A 81 -3.72 -9.74 -0.44
N ILE A 82 -4.21 -10.38 -1.50
CA ILE A 82 -4.93 -9.71 -2.58
C ILE A 82 -6.25 -10.47 -2.78
N GLU A 83 -7.31 -9.74 -3.09
CA GLU A 83 -8.62 -10.29 -3.43
C GLU A 83 -9.06 -9.66 -4.76
N SER A 84 -9.45 -10.50 -5.72
CA SER A 84 -9.92 -10.06 -7.04
C SER A 84 -11.32 -10.58 -7.41
N ALA A 85 -11.99 -11.30 -6.51
CA ALA A 85 -13.30 -11.90 -6.75
C ALA A 85 -14.28 -11.50 -5.63
N GLY A 86 -15.57 -11.40 -5.95
CA GLY A 86 -16.62 -11.13 -4.94
C GLY A 86 -16.68 -9.70 -4.39
N LEU A 87 -15.96 -8.75 -5.00
CA LEU A 87 -15.94 -7.35 -4.58
C LEU A 87 -17.24 -6.64 -4.99
N SER A 88 -17.95 -6.04 -4.03
CA SER A 88 -19.14 -5.20 -4.26
C SER A 88 -18.90 -3.75 -3.85
N PRO A 89 -19.37 -2.75 -4.63
CA PRO A 89 -19.40 -1.34 -4.25
C PRO A 89 -20.09 -1.06 -2.91
N ASP A 90 -21.01 -1.93 -2.47
CA ASP A 90 -21.77 -1.76 -1.22
C ASP A 90 -20.90 -1.86 0.04
N ASN A 91 -19.73 -2.51 -0.06
CA ASN A 91 -18.81 -2.76 1.06
C ASN A 91 -17.62 -1.78 1.07
N VAL A 92 -17.75 -0.60 0.47
CA VAL A 92 -16.69 0.41 0.34
C VAL A 92 -16.94 1.57 1.33
N SER A 93 -15.89 2.04 2.02
CA SER A 93 -15.95 3.17 2.97
C SER A 93 -16.52 4.45 2.36
N ASP A 94 -17.20 5.26 3.17
CA ASP A 94 -17.80 6.56 2.80
C ASP A 94 -16.77 7.58 2.30
N ASP A 95 -15.50 7.39 2.61
CA ASP A 95 -14.39 8.23 2.13
C ASP A 95 -14.06 8.03 0.64
N CYS A 96 -14.65 7.01 0.01
CA CYS A 96 -14.38 6.62 -1.38
C CYS A 96 -15.63 6.76 -2.28
N PRO A 97 -16.27 7.95 -2.36
CA PRO A 97 -17.60 8.11 -3.00
C PRO A 97 -17.64 7.70 -4.48
N LEU A 98 -16.55 7.85 -5.24
CA LEU A 98 -16.55 7.41 -6.65
C LEU A 98 -16.61 5.90 -6.80
N LEU A 99 -16.16 5.14 -5.79
CA LEU A 99 -16.15 3.68 -5.82
C LEU A 99 -17.44 3.04 -5.30
N GLN A 100 -18.22 3.77 -4.48
CA GLN A 100 -19.53 3.31 -3.97
C GLN A 100 -20.65 3.31 -5.02
N HIS A 101 -20.40 3.87 -6.21
CA HIS A 101 -21.43 3.94 -7.24
C HIS A 101 -21.75 2.54 -7.82
N PRO A 102 -23.03 2.22 -8.13
CA PRO A 102 -23.42 0.90 -8.64
C PRO A 102 -22.82 0.56 -10.01
N GLU A 103 -22.44 1.56 -10.81
CA GLU A 103 -21.73 1.35 -12.08
C GLU A 103 -20.22 1.14 -11.92
N THR A 104 -19.69 1.28 -10.69
CA THR A 104 -18.28 0.97 -10.41
C THR A 104 -18.08 -0.53 -10.41
N ARG A 105 -17.06 -0.97 -11.14
CA ARG A 105 -16.59 -2.35 -11.12
C ARG A 105 -15.31 -2.41 -10.30
N LEU A 106 -15.41 -2.95 -9.08
CA LEU A 106 -14.24 -3.22 -8.25
C LEU A 106 -13.49 -4.42 -8.81
N GLN A 107 -12.18 -4.28 -9.00
CA GLN A 107 -11.34 -5.30 -9.63
C GLN A 107 -10.25 -5.81 -8.70
N LEU A 108 -9.86 -5.02 -7.69
CA LEU A 108 -8.76 -5.36 -6.81
C LEU A 108 -8.96 -4.78 -5.41
N ARG A 109 -8.78 -5.62 -4.41
CA ARG A 109 -8.58 -5.22 -3.02
C ARG A 109 -7.24 -5.77 -2.56
N MET A 110 -6.39 -4.91 -2.02
CA MET A 110 -5.09 -5.28 -1.45
C MET A 110 -5.10 -5.02 0.04
N HIS A 111 -4.78 -6.03 0.82
CA HIS A 111 -4.56 -5.90 2.26
C HIS A 111 -3.10 -5.59 2.50
N LEU A 112 -2.78 -4.41 2.99
CA LEU A 112 -1.39 -3.98 3.22
C LEU A 112 -0.76 -4.67 4.45
N VAL A 113 0.57 -4.76 4.49
CA VAL A 113 1.31 -5.36 5.62
C VAL A 113 1.15 -4.51 6.90
N GLY A 114 1.09 -5.15 8.06
CA GLY A 114 0.89 -4.46 9.34
C GLY A 114 -0.50 -3.83 9.43
N THR A 115 -0.71 -2.84 10.30
CA THR A 115 -2.02 -2.23 10.57
C THR A 115 -2.48 -1.19 9.53
N MET A 116 -1.89 -1.24 8.33
CA MET A 116 -2.24 -0.35 7.22
C MET A 116 -3.62 -0.70 6.63
N PRO A 117 -4.44 0.30 6.26
CA PRO A 117 -5.75 0.08 5.68
C PRO A 117 -5.67 -0.44 4.24
N ASP A 118 -6.77 -1.03 3.77
CA ASP A 118 -6.84 -1.65 2.46
C ASP A 118 -6.71 -0.65 1.31
N VAL A 119 -6.20 -1.12 0.17
CA VAL A 119 -6.23 -0.38 -1.09
C VAL A 119 -7.20 -1.02 -2.06
N LEU A 120 -8.11 -0.21 -2.58
CA LEU A 120 -9.15 -0.60 -3.53
C LEU A 120 -8.86 0.00 -4.90
N TYR A 121 -8.97 -0.81 -5.94
CA TYR A 121 -9.00 -0.35 -7.32
C TYR A 121 -10.34 -0.73 -7.97
N GLY A 122 -10.94 0.27 -8.61
CA GLY A 122 -12.16 0.10 -9.39
C GLY A 122 -12.10 0.84 -10.70
N VAL A 123 -12.86 0.34 -11.67
CA VAL A 123 -13.01 0.97 -12.98
C VAL A 123 -14.42 1.52 -13.11
N ARG A 124 -14.53 2.71 -13.70
CA ARG A 124 -15.80 3.40 -13.90
C ARG A 124 -15.79 4.17 -15.22
N SER A 125 -16.95 4.34 -15.86
CA SER A 125 -17.07 5.13 -17.09
C SER A 125 -17.05 6.63 -16.81
N ILE A 126 -16.50 7.42 -17.73
CA ILE A 126 -16.45 8.90 -17.60
C ILE A 126 -17.86 9.50 -17.54
N GLN A 127 -18.82 8.98 -18.30
CA GLN A 127 -20.20 9.46 -18.29
C GLN A 127 -20.88 9.33 -16.93
N SER A 128 -20.50 8.31 -16.17
CA SER A 128 -21.08 8.09 -14.85
C SER A 128 -20.46 8.98 -13.78
N LEU A 129 -19.30 9.59 -14.01
CA LEU A 129 -18.64 10.46 -13.03
C LEU A 129 -19.45 11.74 -12.76
N PRO A 130 -19.31 12.35 -11.56
CA PRO A 130 -19.86 13.66 -11.29
C PRO A 130 -19.40 14.70 -12.32
N ALA A 131 -20.26 15.66 -12.67
CA ALA A 131 -19.96 16.66 -13.70
C ALA A 131 -18.70 17.52 -13.39
N SER A 132 -18.31 17.62 -12.13
CA SER A 132 -17.08 18.28 -11.67
C SER A 132 -15.81 17.55 -12.11
N GLU A 133 -15.87 16.23 -12.26
CA GLU A 133 -14.74 15.37 -12.60
C GLU A 133 -14.73 14.95 -14.07
N ALA A 134 -15.91 14.67 -14.66
CA ALA A 134 -16.03 14.19 -16.03
C ALA A 134 -15.34 15.09 -17.08
N ASN A 135 -15.27 16.40 -16.83
CA ASN A 135 -14.65 17.38 -17.73
C ASN A 135 -13.12 17.48 -17.61
N GLN A 136 -12.52 16.82 -16.62
CA GLN A 136 -11.08 16.91 -16.34
C GLN A 136 -10.26 15.78 -16.99
N TRP A 137 -10.93 14.71 -17.42
CA TRP A 137 -10.29 13.47 -17.90
C TRP A 137 -10.35 13.35 -19.41
N MET A 138 -9.33 12.72 -20.01
CA MET A 138 -9.31 12.54 -21.45
C MET A 138 -10.07 11.27 -21.85
N GLY A 139 -10.99 11.39 -22.80
CA GLY A 139 -11.74 10.24 -23.32
C GLY A 139 -13.10 10.64 -23.91
N GLY A 140 -13.75 9.70 -24.60
CA GLY A 140 -15.18 9.81 -24.89
C GLY A 140 -16.02 9.49 -23.63
N PRO A 141 -17.33 9.74 -23.64
CA PRO A 141 -18.21 9.39 -22.51
C PRO A 141 -18.18 7.89 -22.14
N GLU A 142 -17.88 7.02 -23.11
CA GLU A 142 -17.74 5.58 -22.93
C GLU A 142 -16.33 5.14 -22.47
N GLY A 143 -15.38 6.07 -22.36
CA GLY A 143 -14.04 5.78 -21.85
C GLY A 143 -14.07 5.48 -20.35
N GLY A 144 -13.20 4.60 -19.90
CA GLY A 144 -13.04 4.25 -18.50
C GLY A 144 -11.96 5.07 -17.80
N VAL A 145 -12.13 5.23 -16.48
CA VAL A 145 -11.11 5.71 -15.55
C VAL A 145 -10.80 4.64 -14.52
N LEU A 146 -9.52 4.55 -14.13
CA LEU A 146 -9.06 3.74 -13.01
C LEU A 146 -9.04 4.60 -11.76
N ILE A 147 -9.81 4.19 -10.76
CA ILE A 147 -9.91 4.87 -9.48
C ILE A 147 -9.18 4.01 -8.45
N ARG A 148 -8.27 4.63 -7.72
CA ARG A 148 -7.64 4.10 -6.51
C ARG A 148 -8.30 4.73 -5.30
N CYS A 149 -8.63 3.94 -4.29
CA CYS A 149 -8.91 4.44 -2.95
C CYS A 149 -8.04 3.73 -1.92
N GLY A 150 -7.32 4.48 -1.11
CA GLY A 150 -6.36 3.91 -0.15
C GLY A 150 -5.82 4.95 0.82
N PRO A 151 -4.89 4.59 1.71
CA PRO A 151 -4.29 5.51 2.67
C PRO A 151 -3.60 6.68 1.96
N ARG A 152 -3.59 7.83 2.65
CA ARG A 152 -2.92 9.05 2.18
C ARG A 152 -1.47 9.07 2.63
N LEU A 153 -0.61 9.40 1.67
CA LEU A 153 0.78 9.77 1.92
C LEU A 153 0.87 11.29 2.04
N SER A 154 1.28 11.79 3.22
CA SER A 154 1.61 13.21 3.40
C SER A 154 3.11 13.35 3.51
N ILE A 155 3.71 14.16 2.65
CA ILE A 155 5.12 14.54 2.79
C ILE A 155 5.13 15.81 3.63
N SER A 156 5.62 15.70 4.86
CA SER A 156 5.81 16.82 5.76
C SER A 156 6.86 17.79 5.20
N LYS A 157 6.82 19.07 5.60
CA LYS A 157 7.71 20.13 5.06
C LYS A 157 9.20 19.88 5.31
N ASP A 158 9.52 18.95 6.21
CA ASP A 158 10.87 18.49 6.54
C ASP A 158 11.38 17.37 5.62
N GLY A 159 10.56 16.91 4.67
CA GLY A 159 10.91 15.83 3.75
C GLY A 159 10.70 14.43 4.32
N SER A 160 10.13 14.31 5.52
CA SER A 160 9.66 13.02 6.05
C SER A 160 8.36 12.63 5.36
N ALA A 161 8.27 11.37 4.93
CA ALA A 161 7.05 10.80 4.37
C ALA A 161 6.26 10.17 5.51
N ASP A 162 5.28 10.88 6.03
CA ASP A 162 4.37 10.38 7.06
C ASP A 162 3.20 9.68 6.35
N TYR A 163 3.14 8.36 6.52
CA TYR A 163 1.93 7.61 6.22
C TYR A 163 0.89 7.99 7.27
N ILE A 164 -0.13 8.75 6.87
CA ILE A 164 -1.27 9.00 7.74
C ILE A 164 -2.14 7.74 7.64
N GLN A 165 -2.01 6.88 8.64
CA GLN A 165 -2.83 5.67 8.76
C GLN A 165 -4.27 6.05 9.11
N GLY A 166 -5.23 5.51 8.35
CA GLY A 166 -6.66 5.69 8.61
C GLY A 166 -7.31 6.82 7.81
N THR A 167 -8.51 7.22 8.23
CA THR A 167 -9.34 8.21 7.54
C THR A 167 -8.81 9.63 7.59
N PRO A 168 -9.08 10.42 6.53
CA PRO A 168 -9.85 10.05 5.34
C PRO A 168 -9.02 9.20 4.36
N TYR A 169 -9.64 8.17 3.77
CA TYR A 169 -9.06 7.53 2.59
C TYR A 169 -8.88 8.58 1.49
N GLN A 170 -7.77 8.49 0.76
CA GLN A 170 -7.58 9.30 -0.42
C GLN A 170 -8.07 8.53 -1.63
N GLN A 171 -9.16 9.03 -2.20
CA GLN A 171 -9.60 8.64 -3.53
C GLN A 171 -8.86 9.47 -4.59
N SER A 172 -8.31 8.80 -5.59
CA SER A 172 -7.70 9.44 -6.76
C SER A 172 -7.95 8.63 -8.02
N ILE A 173 -8.22 9.34 -9.11
CA ILE A 173 -8.18 8.74 -10.45
C ILE A 173 -6.71 8.69 -10.87
N VAL A 174 -6.20 7.49 -11.10
CA VAL A 174 -4.78 7.23 -11.38
C VAL A 174 -4.50 7.05 -12.86
N LEU A 175 -5.51 6.67 -13.64
CA LEU A 175 -5.39 6.44 -15.08
C LEU A 175 -6.72 6.75 -15.78
N ASP A 176 -6.64 7.30 -16.99
CA ASP A 176 -7.79 7.54 -17.88
C ASP A 176 -7.65 6.77 -19.20
N LYS A 177 -8.62 6.94 -20.12
CA LYS A 177 -8.68 6.26 -21.43
C LYS A 177 -8.65 4.73 -21.38
N LEU A 178 -9.22 4.14 -20.34
CA LEU A 178 -9.43 2.69 -20.33
C LEU A 178 -10.48 2.29 -21.35
N ASP A 179 -10.20 1.22 -22.08
CA ASP A 179 -11.16 0.58 -22.98
C ASP A 179 -12.02 -0.41 -22.18
N LEU A 180 -13.26 0.01 -21.89
CA LEU A 180 -14.22 -0.80 -21.15
C LEU A 180 -14.79 -1.96 -21.98
N SER A 181 -14.63 -1.97 -23.31
CA SER A 181 -15.12 -3.06 -24.15
C SER A 181 -14.28 -4.33 -24.06
N THR A 182 -13.02 -4.19 -23.64
CA THR A 182 -12.05 -5.28 -23.55
C THR A 182 -11.69 -5.52 -22.09
N GLY A 183 -12.28 -6.56 -21.49
CA GLY A 183 -11.98 -6.93 -20.10
C GLY A 183 -12.26 -5.82 -19.09
N ASP A 184 -13.28 -4.99 -19.37
CA ASP A 184 -13.73 -3.89 -18.52
C ASP A 184 -12.63 -2.87 -18.15
N GLY A 185 -11.58 -2.75 -18.97
CA GLY A 185 -10.47 -1.82 -18.79
C GLY A 185 -9.35 -2.32 -17.88
N LEU A 186 -9.67 -3.14 -16.87
CA LEU A 186 -8.71 -3.79 -15.97
C LEU A 186 -9.11 -5.24 -15.76
N THR A 187 -8.24 -6.15 -16.19
CA THR A 187 -8.37 -7.60 -15.97
C THR A 187 -7.39 -8.02 -14.89
N VAL A 188 -7.86 -8.83 -13.94
CA VAL A 188 -7.04 -9.34 -12.84
C VAL A 188 -7.22 -10.86 -12.77
N ASN A 189 -6.13 -11.58 -12.97
CA ASN A 189 -6.07 -13.02 -12.81
C ASN A 189 -5.24 -13.34 -11.56
N GLN A 190 -5.91 -13.71 -10.49
CA GLN A 190 -5.27 -14.21 -9.27
C GLN A 190 -4.96 -15.70 -9.40
N SER A 191 -3.76 -16.09 -8.98
CA SER A 191 -3.34 -17.50 -8.95
C SER A 191 -4.08 -18.24 -7.83
N THR A 192 -4.70 -19.39 -8.14
CA THR A 192 -5.33 -20.27 -7.13
C THR A 192 -4.32 -20.81 -6.12
N ASP A 193 -3.08 -20.99 -6.56
CA ASP A 193 -2.03 -21.60 -5.75
C ASP A 193 -1.30 -20.58 -4.86
N ASN A 194 -1.52 -19.28 -5.07
CA ASN A 194 -0.78 -18.22 -4.38
C ASN A 194 -1.58 -16.91 -4.29
N GLN A 195 -2.02 -16.58 -3.08
CA GLN A 195 -2.84 -15.39 -2.79
C GLN A 195 -2.13 -14.05 -3.06
N LYS A 196 -0.80 -14.01 -3.19
CA LYS A 196 -0.02 -12.81 -3.54
C LYS A 196 0.41 -12.74 -5.00
N ARG A 197 0.17 -13.78 -5.81
CA ARG A 197 0.52 -13.75 -7.23
C ARG A 197 -0.68 -13.31 -8.06
N VAL A 198 -0.54 -12.16 -8.68
CA VAL A 198 -1.58 -11.56 -9.51
C VAL A 198 -0.99 -11.11 -10.84
N GLU A 199 -1.62 -11.53 -11.92
CA GLU A 199 -1.39 -11.00 -13.25
C GLU A 199 -2.50 -10.00 -13.55
N PHE A 200 -2.14 -8.75 -13.86
CA PHE A 200 -3.12 -7.76 -14.27
C PHE A 200 -2.79 -7.22 -15.66
N SER A 201 -3.84 -6.89 -16.41
CA SER A 201 -3.70 -6.28 -17.72
C SER A 201 -4.65 -5.09 -17.85
N LEU A 202 -4.10 -3.99 -18.36
CA LEU A 202 -4.83 -2.75 -18.62
C LEU A 202 -5.09 -2.64 -20.13
N ALA A 203 -6.35 -2.40 -20.50
CA ALA A 203 -6.74 -2.17 -21.88
C ALA A 203 -6.87 -0.66 -22.13
N MET A 204 -6.02 -0.12 -23.02
CA MET A 204 -6.02 1.32 -23.32
C MET A 204 -6.64 1.61 -24.69
N GLN A 205 -7.36 2.72 -24.78
CA GLN A 205 -7.94 3.23 -26.01
C GLN A 205 -6.95 4.18 -26.73
N ASP A 206 -6.42 3.81 -27.91
CA ASP A 206 -5.51 4.66 -28.72
C ASP A 206 -6.24 5.72 -29.57
N ASN A 207 -7.52 6.01 -29.29
CA ASN A 207 -8.32 6.86 -30.16
C ASN A 207 -7.99 8.35 -29.93
N LEU A 208 -7.17 8.91 -30.83
CA LEU A 208 -6.76 10.33 -30.83
C LEU A 208 -7.71 11.24 -31.63
N ASP A 209 -8.64 10.67 -32.40
CA ASP A 209 -9.50 11.43 -33.30
C ASP A 209 -10.93 11.52 -32.75
N ARG A 210 -11.36 12.76 -32.44
CA ARG A 210 -12.73 13.10 -32.02
C ARG A 210 -13.77 12.97 -33.15
N VAL A 211 -13.40 12.37 -34.30
CA VAL A 211 -14.20 12.34 -35.52
C VAL A 211 -14.18 10.95 -36.16
N LYS A 212 -15.33 10.27 -36.05
CA LYS A 212 -15.82 9.12 -36.82
C LYS A 212 -15.01 7.80 -36.76
N SER A 213 -15.59 6.84 -36.03
CA SER A 213 -15.75 5.43 -36.43
C SER A 213 -14.56 4.74 -37.12
N ALA A 214 -13.34 4.92 -36.60
CA ALA A 214 -12.27 3.94 -36.81
C ALA A 214 -12.37 2.88 -35.70
N PRO A 215 -12.08 1.60 -35.98
CA PRO A 215 -12.01 0.59 -34.92
C PRO A 215 -10.95 1.05 -33.91
N ALA A 216 -11.36 1.22 -32.65
CA ALA A 216 -10.43 1.54 -31.58
C ALA A 216 -9.36 0.46 -31.54
N SER A 217 -8.09 0.81 -31.78
CA SER A 217 -7.00 -0.13 -31.54
C SER A 217 -6.76 -0.17 -30.04
N SER A 218 -7.21 -1.24 -29.41
CA SER A 218 -6.91 -1.55 -28.01
C SER A 218 -5.48 -2.07 -27.91
N GLN A 219 -4.67 -1.49 -27.04
CA GLN A 219 -3.41 -2.10 -26.63
C GLN A 219 -3.59 -2.67 -25.23
N THR A 220 -3.44 -3.97 -25.11
CA THR A 220 -3.41 -4.67 -23.82
C THR A 220 -1.96 -4.85 -23.43
N LEU A 221 -1.57 -4.22 -22.32
CA LEU A 221 -0.24 -4.37 -21.75
C LEU A 221 -0.37 -5.18 -20.46
N THR A 222 0.23 -6.36 -20.45
CA THR A 222 0.29 -7.24 -19.28
C THR A 222 1.48 -6.89 -18.41
N SER A 223 1.25 -6.76 -17.11
CA SER A 223 2.35 -6.70 -16.15
C SER A 223 2.11 -7.70 -15.02
N GLY A 224 3.09 -8.57 -14.79
CA GLY A 224 3.08 -9.47 -13.64
C GLY A 224 3.60 -8.73 -12.42
N GLY A 225 2.75 -8.51 -11.42
CA GLY A 225 3.21 -8.10 -10.09
C GLY A 225 3.59 -9.35 -9.31
N ILE A 226 4.86 -9.46 -8.89
CA ILE A 226 5.30 -10.52 -7.96
C ILE A 226 5.79 -9.82 -6.70
N SER A 227 4.99 -9.88 -5.63
CA SER A 227 5.52 -9.66 -4.30
C SER A 227 6.18 -10.95 -3.83
N ARG A 228 7.42 -10.88 -3.33
CA ARG A 228 7.94 -11.97 -2.53
C ARG A 228 7.02 -12.06 -1.31
N ILE A 229 6.31 -13.17 -1.18
CA ILE A 229 5.68 -13.45 0.10
C ILE A 229 6.84 -13.52 1.09
N ASN A 230 6.88 -12.60 2.05
CA ASN A 230 7.45 -12.96 3.32
C ASN A 230 6.45 -13.98 3.87
N ASP A 231 6.64 -15.26 3.52
CA ASP A 231 5.85 -16.39 4.03
C ASP A 231 5.91 -16.40 5.58
N ILE A 232 6.92 -15.72 6.11
CA ILE A 232 7.21 -15.49 7.50
C ILE A 232 7.18 -13.97 7.71
N PRO A 233 6.10 -13.40 8.28
CA PRO A 233 6.14 -12.06 8.86
C PRO A 233 7.39 -11.88 9.74
N PRO A 234 8.02 -10.71 9.77
CA PRO A 234 9.14 -10.49 10.68
C PRO A 234 8.69 -10.78 12.12
N ILE A 235 9.56 -11.44 12.89
CA ILE A 235 9.31 -11.76 14.29
C ILE A 235 8.88 -10.48 15.02
N PRO A 236 7.69 -10.43 15.63
CA PRO A 236 7.29 -9.26 16.39
C PRO A 236 8.29 -9.06 17.54
N SER A 237 8.76 -7.82 17.72
CA SER A 237 9.79 -7.52 18.70
C SER A 237 9.32 -7.87 20.09
N SER A 238 10.13 -8.61 20.84
CA SER A 238 9.82 -8.95 22.22
C SER A 238 10.11 -7.84 23.21
N GLU A 239 10.72 -6.73 22.76
CA GLU A 239 10.99 -5.57 23.61
C GLU A 239 9.69 -4.99 24.18
N SER A 240 9.77 -4.48 25.41
CA SER A 240 8.64 -3.78 26.01
C SER A 240 8.39 -2.46 25.31
N THR A 241 7.22 -2.38 24.66
CA THR A 241 6.74 -1.14 24.06
C THR A 241 6.55 -0.10 25.15
N CYS A 242 6.12 -0.51 26.35
CA CYS A 242 5.97 0.40 27.48
C CYS A 242 7.29 0.92 28.02
N ASN A 243 8.37 0.13 28.01
CA ASN A 243 9.69 0.63 28.42
C ASN A 243 10.25 1.66 27.43
N VAL A 244 9.90 1.56 26.15
CA VAL A 244 10.33 2.52 25.12
C VAL A 244 9.53 3.82 25.20
N VAL A 245 8.23 3.72 25.47
CA VAL A 245 7.32 4.88 25.44
C VAL A 245 7.20 5.56 26.82
N CYS A 246 7.11 4.79 27.90
CA CYS A 246 6.93 5.31 29.26
C CYS A 246 8.29 5.55 29.93
N ARG A 247 8.52 6.75 30.47
CA ARG A 247 9.62 6.97 31.42
C ARG A 247 9.13 6.73 32.86
N THR A 248 10.04 6.37 33.73
CA THR A 248 9.79 5.91 35.12
C THR A 248 9.11 6.95 36.02
N GLU A 249 9.19 8.24 35.67
CA GLU A 249 8.60 9.35 36.40
C GLU A 249 7.24 9.81 35.84
N ASP A 250 6.81 9.27 34.69
CA ASP A 250 5.64 9.77 33.99
C ASP A 250 4.35 9.26 34.65
N ALA A 251 3.44 10.18 34.96
CA ALA A 251 2.09 9.85 35.40
C ALA A 251 1.23 9.30 34.25
N GLU A 252 1.57 9.61 33.00
CA GLU A 252 1.00 9.05 31.77
C GLU A 252 2.10 9.00 30.71
N CYS A 253 2.22 7.90 29.96
CA CYS A 253 3.32 7.69 29.00
C CYS A 253 3.26 8.63 27.77
N GLY A 254 2.25 9.49 27.66
CA GLY A 254 2.10 10.46 26.57
C GLY A 254 1.80 9.81 25.20
N HIS A 255 1.86 10.62 24.14
CA HIS A 255 1.81 10.18 22.74
C HIS A 255 0.60 9.35 22.30
N GLY A 256 -0.55 9.50 22.97
CA GLY A 256 -1.77 8.76 22.64
C GLY A 256 -1.79 7.32 23.14
N VAL A 257 -0.85 6.94 24.03
CA VAL A 257 -0.82 5.63 24.68
C VAL A 257 -1.71 5.62 25.91
N LYS A 258 -2.58 4.62 26.02
CA LYS A 258 -3.40 4.41 27.21
C LYS A 258 -2.53 3.84 28.33
N THR A 259 -2.32 4.61 29.38
CA THR A 259 -1.53 4.17 30.54
C THR A 259 -2.45 3.68 31.66
N LEU A 260 -2.15 2.51 32.23
CA LEU A 260 -2.85 1.94 33.39
C LEU A 260 -2.09 2.29 34.68
N LEU A 261 -2.74 3.02 35.56
CA LEU A 261 -2.16 3.55 36.80
C LEU A 261 -2.59 2.74 38.03
N PRO A 262 -1.88 2.89 39.17
CA PRO A 262 -2.20 2.15 40.39
C PRO A 262 -3.65 2.35 40.89
N GLY A 263 -4.28 3.47 40.55
CA GLY A 263 -5.68 3.77 40.91
C GLY A 263 -6.73 3.24 39.94
N ASP A 264 -6.32 2.74 38.76
CA ASP A 264 -7.25 2.22 37.75
C ASP A 264 -7.79 0.82 38.12
N PRO A 265 -8.92 0.39 37.53
CA PRO A 265 -9.41 -0.98 37.67
C PRO A 265 -8.32 -2.01 37.36
N ARG A 266 -8.26 -3.09 38.17
CA ARG A 266 -7.29 -4.18 37.98
C ARG A 266 -7.48 -4.91 36.65
N PHE A 267 -8.73 -5.03 36.22
CA PHE A 267 -9.09 -5.47 34.89
C PHE A 267 -9.51 -4.27 34.05
N TYR A 268 -8.75 -3.96 33.00
CA TYR A 268 -9.06 -2.87 32.07
C TYR A 268 -9.77 -3.42 30.84
N ALA A 269 -10.92 -2.86 30.49
CA ALA A 269 -11.59 -3.12 29.23
C ALA A 269 -11.57 -1.86 28.36
N ALA A 270 -11.04 -1.97 27.15
CA ALA A 270 -11.04 -0.90 26.17
C ALA A 270 -12.49 -0.59 25.77
N PRO A 271 -12.84 0.69 25.56
CA PRO A 271 -14.16 1.06 25.07
C PRO A 271 -14.34 0.57 23.63
N VAL A 272 -15.57 0.19 23.29
CA VAL A 272 -15.97 -0.07 21.91
C VAL A 272 -15.82 1.24 21.11
N LEU A 273 -15.02 1.19 20.06
CA LEU A 273 -14.77 2.31 19.17
C LEU A 273 -15.93 2.44 18.19
N THR A 274 -16.47 3.65 18.07
CA THR A 274 -17.49 3.94 17.06
C THR A 274 -16.83 3.95 15.69
N GLU A 275 -17.42 3.23 14.73
CA GLU A 275 -16.89 3.15 13.38
C GLU A 275 -16.67 4.55 12.76
N PRO A 276 -15.58 4.75 12.01
CA PRO A 276 -14.69 3.68 11.57
C PRO A 276 -13.48 3.46 12.49
N VAL A 277 -13.17 2.19 12.80
CA VAL A 277 -12.10 1.83 13.75
C VAL A 277 -10.73 1.82 13.05
N PHE A 278 -10.08 2.98 13.03
CA PHE A 278 -8.73 3.11 12.46
C PHE A 278 -7.65 3.34 13.50
N GLY A 279 -6.45 2.86 13.19
CA GLY A 279 -5.27 3.01 14.02
C GLY A 279 -5.06 1.84 14.99
N THR A 280 -3.95 1.90 15.70
CA THR A 280 -3.56 0.92 16.71
C THR A 280 -3.47 1.63 18.05
N SER A 281 -4.24 1.17 19.04
CA SER A 281 -4.19 1.74 20.38
C SER A 281 -3.22 0.94 21.25
N THR A 282 -2.16 1.60 21.72
CA THR A 282 -1.23 0.98 22.66
C THR A 282 -1.75 1.15 24.08
N ILE A 283 -1.79 0.04 24.84
CA ILE A 283 -2.15 0.00 26.25
C ILE A 283 -0.94 -0.46 27.05
N CYS A 284 -0.55 0.36 28.02
CA CYS A 284 0.66 0.16 28.82
C CYS A 284 0.39 0.07 30.31
N THR A 285 1.01 -0.89 30.97
CA THR A 285 0.97 -1.03 32.43
C THR A 285 2.02 -0.17 33.13
N ASN A 286 1.62 0.96 33.72
CA ASN A 286 2.47 1.78 34.58
C ASN A 286 2.13 1.60 36.07
N ARG A 287 1.95 0.34 36.47
CA ARG A 287 1.62 -0.07 37.85
C ARG A 287 2.13 -1.47 38.10
N SER A 288 2.24 -1.86 39.37
CA SER A 288 2.58 -3.24 39.75
C SER A 288 1.44 -4.20 39.39
N VAL A 289 1.81 -5.31 38.74
CA VAL A 289 0.88 -6.37 38.33
C VAL A 289 0.67 -7.35 39.47
N ILE A 290 -0.59 -7.62 39.81
CA ILE A 290 -0.99 -8.64 40.78
C ILE A 290 -1.86 -9.71 40.12
N LEU A 291 -2.06 -10.83 40.81
CA LEU A 291 -2.91 -11.90 40.32
C LEU A 291 -4.35 -11.38 40.09
N GLY A 292 -4.88 -11.61 38.90
CA GLY A 292 -6.21 -11.14 38.48
C GLY A 292 -6.20 -9.80 37.74
N ASP A 293 -5.03 -9.19 37.54
CA ASP A 293 -4.89 -8.06 36.63
C ASP A 293 -5.05 -8.55 35.18
N GLY A 294 -5.61 -7.68 34.33
CA GLY A 294 -5.82 -8.04 32.93
C GLY A 294 -6.24 -6.86 32.06
N MET A 295 -6.17 -7.09 30.75
CA MET A 295 -6.54 -6.14 29.72
C MET A 295 -7.41 -6.83 28.67
N GLN A 296 -8.47 -6.15 28.22
CA GLN A 296 -9.36 -6.62 27.18
C GLN A 296 -9.55 -5.54 26.13
N GLY A 297 -9.33 -5.87 24.87
CA GLY A 297 -9.62 -5.02 23.73
C GLY A 297 -11.08 -5.14 23.29
N ALA A 298 -11.50 -4.22 22.43
CA ALA A 298 -12.85 -4.19 21.88
C ALA A 298 -12.82 -4.51 20.37
N ASN A 299 -13.30 -3.60 19.52
CA ASN A 299 -13.45 -3.82 18.08
C ASN A 299 -12.34 -3.20 17.22
N GLY A 300 -11.13 -3.07 17.74
CA GLY A 300 -10.02 -2.36 17.09
C GLY A 300 -8.67 -3.04 17.28
N ASN A 301 -7.64 -2.49 16.65
CA ASN A 301 -6.29 -3.05 16.77
C ASN A 301 -5.63 -2.53 18.06
N TYR A 302 -5.13 -3.42 18.90
CA TYR A 302 -4.44 -3.06 20.14
C TYR A 302 -3.02 -3.60 20.22
N VAL A 303 -2.13 -2.81 20.81
CA VAL A 303 -0.84 -3.30 21.32
C VAL A 303 -0.94 -3.29 22.85
N MET A 304 -1.05 -4.45 23.47
CA MET A 304 -1.17 -4.58 24.92
C MET A 304 0.12 -5.13 25.49
N ASP A 305 0.78 -4.36 26.35
CA ASP A 305 2.02 -4.80 26.98
C ASP A 305 1.82 -4.86 28.49
N GLY A 306 1.75 -6.10 28.99
CA GLY A 306 1.52 -6.44 30.39
C GLY A 306 2.76 -6.29 31.27
N GLN A 307 3.94 -6.08 30.69
CA GLN A 307 5.14 -5.85 31.48
C GLN A 307 5.03 -4.49 32.18
N PRO A 308 5.16 -4.43 33.52
CA PRO A 308 5.13 -3.17 34.21
C PRO A 308 6.42 -2.40 33.93
N SER A 309 6.34 -1.06 33.96
CA SER A 309 7.51 -0.18 33.82
C SER A 309 8.66 -0.58 34.77
N PRO A 310 9.94 -0.31 34.41
CA PRO A 310 11.13 -1.01 34.94
C PRO A 310 11.36 -0.99 36.45
N ASP A 311 10.63 -0.16 37.21
CA ASP A 311 10.81 0.06 38.65
C ASP A 311 9.70 -0.56 39.53
N ARG A 312 8.79 -1.36 38.95
CA ARG A 312 7.66 -1.97 39.69
C ARG A 312 7.95 -3.44 40.03
N ASN A 313 8.47 -3.66 41.24
CA ASN A 313 8.97 -4.94 41.78
C ASN A 313 7.96 -6.10 41.97
N THR A 314 6.77 -6.06 41.38
CA THR A 314 5.84 -7.20 41.46
C THR A 314 5.29 -7.50 40.07
N ILE A 315 5.77 -8.62 39.55
CA ILE A 315 5.30 -9.22 38.31
C ILE A 315 4.57 -10.51 38.70
N LYS A 316 3.29 -10.58 38.37
CA LYS A 316 2.42 -11.75 38.49
C LYS A 316 1.76 -11.96 37.14
N GLY A 317 1.20 -13.16 36.96
CA GLY A 317 0.49 -13.52 35.75
C GLY A 317 -0.61 -12.53 35.40
N ILE A 318 -0.67 -12.11 34.15
CA ILE A 318 -1.65 -11.22 33.57
C ILE A 318 -2.55 -11.98 32.57
N SER A 319 -3.82 -11.56 32.50
CA SER A 319 -4.75 -12.04 31.47
C SER A 319 -4.94 -10.98 30.40
N LEU A 320 -4.55 -11.25 29.15
CA LEU A 320 -4.71 -10.37 28.01
C LEU A 320 -5.72 -10.95 27.01
N SER A 321 -6.63 -10.13 26.50
CA SER A 321 -7.57 -10.48 25.44
C SER A 321 -7.60 -9.37 24.39
N GLY A 322 -7.28 -9.69 23.13
CA GLY A 322 -7.17 -8.69 22.06
C GLY A 322 -8.51 -8.12 21.60
N GLY A 323 -9.58 -8.92 21.63
CA GLY A 323 -10.87 -8.52 21.06
C GLY A 323 -10.90 -8.79 19.56
N THR A 324 -11.68 -8.05 18.78
CA THR A 324 -11.67 -8.16 17.31
C THR A 324 -10.67 -7.19 16.71
N GLY A 325 -10.18 -7.46 15.51
CA GLY A 325 -9.08 -6.71 14.90
C GLY A 325 -7.73 -7.37 15.16
N ARG A 326 -6.67 -6.83 14.56
CA ARG A 326 -5.32 -7.41 14.63
C ARG A 326 -4.55 -6.84 15.80
N ASN A 327 -4.26 -7.69 16.78
CA ASN A 327 -3.68 -7.31 18.06
C ASN A 327 -2.25 -7.82 18.22
N ILE A 328 -1.47 -7.12 19.04
CA ILE A 328 -0.18 -7.58 19.52
C ILE A 328 -0.24 -7.61 21.04
N LEU A 329 -0.17 -8.81 21.62
CA LEU A 329 -0.26 -9.05 23.05
C LEU A 329 1.11 -9.47 23.57
N LEU A 330 1.65 -8.67 24.48
CA LEU A 330 2.95 -8.92 25.10
C LEU A 330 2.73 -9.21 26.58
N GLY A 331 3.04 -10.44 26.97
CA GLY A 331 3.02 -10.89 28.35
C GLY A 331 4.17 -10.32 29.19
N THR A 332 4.39 -10.97 30.30
CA THR A 332 5.34 -10.70 31.34
C THR A 332 6.35 -11.86 31.43
N PRO A 333 7.46 -11.72 32.17
CA PRO A 333 8.38 -12.84 32.37
C PRO A 333 7.84 -14.01 33.26
N VAL A 334 6.54 -14.07 33.56
CA VAL A 334 5.91 -15.10 34.42
C VAL A 334 4.65 -15.64 33.75
N SER A 335 4.11 -16.75 34.25
CA SER A 335 2.93 -17.42 33.67
C SER A 335 1.73 -16.50 33.42
N ASP A 336 1.41 -16.31 32.14
CA ASP A 336 0.33 -15.47 31.66
C ASP A 336 -0.75 -16.25 30.90
N THR A 337 -1.87 -15.57 30.61
CA THR A 337 -2.91 -16.07 29.71
C THR A 337 -3.21 -15.03 28.65
N LEU A 338 -2.89 -15.33 27.39
CA LEU A 338 -3.06 -14.43 26.25
C LEU A 338 -4.07 -15.04 25.28
N ARG A 339 -5.06 -14.24 24.87
CA ARG A 339 -6.08 -14.60 23.87
C ARG A 339 -6.09 -13.55 22.77
N GLY A 340 -5.74 -13.92 21.55
CA GLY A 340 -5.77 -13.05 20.38
C GLY A 340 -7.19 -12.54 20.12
N GLY A 341 -8.07 -13.48 19.81
CA GLY A 341 -9.45 -13.20 19.41
C GLY A 341 -9.66 -13.58 17.95
N PRO A 342 -10.72 -13.09 17.30
CA PRO A 342 -10.81 -13.21 15.85
C PRO A 342 -9.84 -12.23 15.16
N ASP A 343 -9.44 -12.59 13.95
CA ASP A 343 -8.45 -11.93 13.09
C ASP A 343 -7.01 -12.36 13.37
N HIS A 344 -6.03 -11.63 12.83
CA HIS A 344 -4.63 -12.06 12.78
C HIS A 344 -3.82 -11.40 13.91
N ASP A 345 -3.46 -12.16 14.92
CA ASP A 345 -2.86 -11.67 16.14
C ASP A 345 -1.40 -12.11 16.32
N GLY A 346 -0.66 -11.30 17.09
CA GLY A 346 0.70 -11.59 17.54
C GLY A 346 0.75 -11.77 19.04
N LEU A 347 1.05 -12.98 19.53
CA LEU A 347 1.10 -13.29 20.96
C LEU A 347 2.54 -13.58 21.40
N ILE A 348 3.05 -12.80 22.36
CA ILE A 348 4.42 -12.89 22.87
C ILE A 348 4.37 -13.20 24.37
N GLY A 349 4.83 -14.38 24.78
CA GLY A 349 4.85 -14.82 26.19
C GLY A 349 5.92 -14.11 27.03
N ARG A 350 7.16 -14.00 26.53
CA ARG A 350 8.36 -13.49 27.25
C ARG A 350 8.90 -14.38 28.39
N GLY A 351 8.36 -15.57 28.58
CA GLY A 351 8.86 -16.57 29.53
C GLY A 351 7.83 -16.92 30.59
N GLY A 352 8.12 -17.91 31.43
CA GLY A 352 7.12 -18.48 32.34
C GLY A 352 6.24 -19.54 31.65
N GLY A 353 5.31 -20.13 32.42
CA GLY A 353 4.40 -21.15 31.91
C GLY A 353 3.11 -20.53 31.38
N ASP A 354 3.14 -20.08 30.13
CA ASP A 354 2.06 -19.31 29.50
C ASP A 354 0.99 -20.19 28.84
N HIS A 355 -0.21 -19.63 28.70
CA HIS A 355 -1.28 -20.15 27.86
C HIS A 355 -1.59 -19.14 26.76
N LEU A 356 -1.23 -19.46 25.52
CA LEU A 356 -1.41 -18.60 24.37
C LEU A 356 -2.49 -19.20 23.47
N HIS A 357 -3.57 -18.46 23.22
CA HIS A 357 -4.67 -18.86 22.35
C HIS A 357 -4.81 -17.84 21.21
N GLY A 358 -4.64 -18.27 19.97
CA GLY A 358 -4.87 -17.44 18.78
C GLY A 358 -6.35 -17.20 18.56
N GLU A 359 -7.11 -18.31 18.55
CA GLU A 359 -8.54 -18.41 18.24
C GLU A 359 -8.82 -18.49 16.74
N ALA A 360 -9.19 -17.42 16.04
CA ALA A 360 -9.55 -17.52 14.62
C ALA A 360 -8.80 -16.52 13.77
N GLY A 361 -7.94 -16.99 12.88
CA GLY A 361 -7.14 -16.16 11.99
C GLY A 361 -5.79 -16.78 11.73
N ASN A 362 -4.87 -16.03 11.13
CA ASN A 362 -3.50 -16.54 10.92
C ASN A 362 -2.56 -15.90 11.93
N ASP A 363 -2.36 -16.57 13.06
CA ASP A 363 -1.71 -16.01 14.23
C ASP A 363 -0.20 -16.25 14.24
N SER A 364 0.48 -15.49 15.09
CA SER A 364 1.93 -15.55 15.26
C SER A 364 2.30 -15.59 16.73
N PHE A 365 2.93 -16.67 17.17
CA PHE A 365 3.26 -16.92 18.56
C PHE A 365 4.77 -16.85 18.79
N VAL A 366 5.18 -16.13 19.83
CA VAL A 366 6.55 -16.12 20.37
C VAL A 366 6.47 -16.58 21.83
N PRO A 367 6.54 -17.90 22.11
CA PRO A 367 6.33 -18.43 23.45
C PRO A 367 7.38 -17.94 24.46
N TRP A 368 8.62 -17.76 24.04
CA TRP A 368 9.69 -17.23 24.88
C TRP A 368 10.70 -16.42 24.07
N ILE A 369 11.48 -15.60 24.78
CA ILE A 369 12.46 -14.67 24.17
C ILE A 369 13.88 -15.24 24.16
N SER A 370 14.11 -16.32 24.90
CA SER A 370 15.34 -17.11 24.86
C SER A 370 15.05 -18.57 25.18
N ALA A 371 15.73 -19.50 24.51
CA ALA A 371 15.68 -20.91 24.87
C ALA A 371 16.16 -21.14 26.32
N SER A 372 17.05 -20.29 26.86
CA SER A 372 17.51 -20.40 28.27
C SER A 372 16.44 -20.02 29.30
N GLU A 373 15.36 -19.36 28.88
CA GLU A 373 14.23 -18.97 29.73
C GLU A 373 13.05 -19.94 29.62
N SER A 374 13.18 -20.97 28.78
CA SER A 374 12.21 -22.06 28.69
C SER A 374 12.43 -23.04 29.85
N SER A 375 12.23 -22.65 31.12
CA SER A 375 12.23 -23.63 32.23
C SER A 375 10.83 -24.19 32.51
N ASP A 376 9.80 -23.51 32.02
CA ASP A 376 8.40 -23.82 32.29
C ASP A 376 7.70 -24.46 31.09
N ASN A 377 6.49 -24.97 31.35
CA ASN A 377 5.63 -25.55 30.32
C ASN A 377 4.71 -24.47 29.75
N VAL A 378 4.80 -24.24 28.45
CA VAL A 378 3.97 -23.31 27.70
C VAL A 378 2.97 -24.08 26.85
N THR A 379 1.73 -23.62 26.81
CA THR A 379 0.70 -24.17 25.93
C THR A 379 0.34 -23.13 24.88
N VAL A 380 0.32 -23.54 23.63
CA VAL A 380 -0.08 -22.71 22.49
C VAL A 380 -1.16 -23.45 21.72
N ASP A 381 -2.23 -22.73 21.44
CA ASP A 381 -3.40 -23.19 20.70
C ASP A 381 -3.64 -22.17 19.58
N GLY A 382 -3.34 -22.56 18.34
CA GLY A 382 -3.51 -21.68 17.18
C GLY A 382 -4.98 -21.42 16.90
N GLY A 383 -5.77 -22.49 16.88
CA GLY A 383 -7.18 -22.46 16.57
C GLY A 383 -7.41 -22.63 15.06
N SER A 384 -8.27 -21.81 14.46
CA SER A 384 -8.59 -21.93 13.03
C SER A 384 -7.81 -20.94 12.19
N GLY A 385 -7.05 -21.44 11.22
CA GLY A 385 -6.41 -20.61 10.20
C GLY A 385 -5.02 -21.16 9.87
N PHE A 386 -4.05 -20.27 9.70
CA PHE A 386 -2.66 -20.62 9.42
C PHE A 386 -1.74 -19.99 10.46
N ASP A 387 -1.36 -20.79 11.43
CA ASP A 387 -0.70 -20.38 12.65
C ASP A 387 0.79 -20.73 12.63
N ARG A 388 1.57 -19.80 13.18
CA ARG A 388 3.04 -19.86 13.18
C ARG A 388 3.59 -19.69 14.57
N VAL A 389 4.50 -20.58 14.96
CA VAL A 389 5.26 -20.47 16.20
C VAL A 389 6.71 -20.13 15.90
N TYR A 390 7.20 -19.04 16.47
CA TYR A 390 8.57 -18.55 16.32
C TYR A 390 9.42 -18.94 17.52
N LEU A 391 10.48 -19.70 17.27
CA LEU A 391 11.39 -20.21 18.26
C LEU A 391 12.73 -19.45 18.18
N GLN A 392 13.14 -18.86 19.30
CA GLN A 392 14.34 -18.03 19.41
C GLN A 392 15.64 -18.84 19.49
N GLY A 393 15.68 -20.04 18.90
CA GLY A 393 16.87 -20.89 18.83
C GLY A 393 16.95 -21.68 17.52
N PRO A 394 18.10 -22.28 17.21
CA PRO A 394 18.25 -23.20 16.09
C PRO A 394 17.48 -24.51 16.34
N GLU A 395 17.05 -25.17 15.27
CA GLU A 395 16.27 -26.42 15.35
C GLU A 395 16.88 -27.53 16.24
N PRO A 396 18.20 -27.76 16.30
CA PRO A 396 18.81 -28.78 17.15
C PRO A 396 18.59 -28.58 18.66
N ASP A 397 18.23 -27.37 19.09
CA ASP A 397 17.93 -27.08 20.50
C ASP A 397 16.54 -27.56 20.91
N TYR A 398 15.74 -28.04 19.96
CA TYR A 398 14.38 -28.50 20.18
C TYR A 398 14.23 -29.96 19.75
N SER A 399 13.78 -30.80 20.68
CA SER A 399 13.36 -32.17 20.38
C SER A 399 11.85 -32.20 20.15
N LEU A 400 11.44 -32.56 18.93
CA LEU A 400 10.05 -32.66 18.54
C LEU A 400 9.52 -34.08 18.78
N SER A 401 8.32 -34.17 19.33
CA SER A 401 7.63 -35.44 19.59
C SER A 401 6.14 -35.33 19.24
N SER A 402 5.61 -36.38 18.60
CA SER A 402 4.20 -36.48 18.20
C SER A 402 3.67 -35.26 17.43
N CYS A 403 4.42 -34.76 16.45
CA CYS A 403 4.08 -33.51 15.75
C CYS A 403 3.22 -33.74 14.50
N SER A 404 2.02 -33.17 14.54
CA SER A 404 1.00 -32.98 13.51
C SER A 404 0.42 -31.57 13.67
N VAL A 405 -0.53 -31.14 12.82
CA VAL A 405 -1.19 -29.84 13.01
C VAL A 405 -1.97 -29.84 14.32
N SER A 406 -2.75 -30.90 14.57
CA SER A 406 -3.60 -31.01 15.78
C SER A 406 -2.85 -31.07 17.12
N HIS A 407 -1.62 -31.60 17.12
CA HIS A 407 -0.82 -31.72 18.33
C HIS A 407 0.65 -31.84 18.00
N CYS A 408 1.51 -31.12 18.73
CA CYS A 408 2.96 -31.26 18.68
C CYS A 408 3.57 -30.89 20.04
N ILE A 409 4.51 -31.72 20.52
CA ILE A 409 5.24 -31.43 21.76
C ILE A 409 6.69 -31.16 21.40
N LEU A 410 7.17 -29.97 21.73
CA LEU A 410 8.58 -29.61 21.63
C LEU A 410 9.19 -29.54 23.02
N ARG A 411 10.38 -30.13 23.19
CA ARG A 411 11.19 -29.96 24.40
C ARG A 411 12.50 -29.28 24.08
N SER A 412 12.71 -28.14 24.73
CA SER A 412 13.96 -27.39 24.65
C SER A 412 15.08 -28.11 25.41
N THR A 413 16.31 -28.05 24.92
CA THR A 413 17.50 -28.56 25.61
C THR A 413 17.75 -27.84 26.95
N ALA A 414 17.16 -26.66 27.15
CA ALA A 414 17.23 -25.91 28.41
C ALA A 414 16.20 -26.38 29.47
N GLY A 415 15.24 -27.25 29.12
CA GLY A 415 14.37 -27.94 30.08
C GLY A 415 12.86 -27.74 29.90
N GLY A 416 12.42 -26.73 29.15
CA GLY A 416 11.01 -26.35 28.99
C GLY A 416 10.30 -27.15 27.91
N THR A 417 8.98 -27.31 28.09
CA THR A 417 8.12 -28.05 27.16
C THR A 417 7.09 -27.12 26.56
N LEU A 418 6.94 -27.17 25.24
CA LEU A 418 5.92 -26.46 24.48
C LEU A 418 4.89 -27.46 24.00
N HIS A 419 3.66 -27.29 24.45
CA HIS A 419 2.50 -28.04 23.98
C HIS A 419 1.81 -27.19 22.91
N LEU A 420 1.86 -27.66 21.67
CA LEU A 420 1.21 -27.02 20.55
C LEU A 420 -0.05 -27.80 20.17
N ALA A 421 -1.13 -27.08 19.91
CA ALA A 421 -2.35 -27.55 19.29
C ALA A 421 -2.72 -26.62 18.14
N ASP A 422 -3.21 -27.19 17.04
CA ASP A 422 -3.64 -26.49 15.84
C ASP A 422 -2.59 -25.49 15.32
N ILE A 423 -1.40 -25.99 14.99
CA ILE A 423 -0.28 -25.18 14.45
C ILE A 423 0.20 -25.74 13.11
N GLU A 424 0.22 -24.92 12.06
CA GLU A 424 0.66 -25.33 10.71
C GLU A 424 2.16 -25.15 10.49
N MET A 425 2.83 -24.24 11.21
CA MET A 425 4.23 -23.92 10.94
C MET A 425 5.06 -23.58 12.19
N LEU A 426 6.24 -24.19 12.25
CA LEU A 426 7.30 -23.87 13.20
C LEU A 426 8.41 -23.10 12.49
N VAL A 427 8.82 -21.99 13.08
CA VAL A 427 9.87 -21.11 12.56
C VAL A 427 11.01 -21.09 13.56
N PHE A 428 12.14 -21.68 13.21
CA PHE A 428 13.38 -21.63 13.98
C PHE A 428 14.26 -20.48 13.49
N GLN A 429 15.33 -20.16 14.22
CA GLN A 429 16.27 -19.10 13.80
C GLN A 429 16.90 -19.34 12.41
N SER A 430 17.10 -20.59 12.02
CA SER A 430 17.82 -20.96 10.79
C SER A 430 17.03 -21.83 9.82
N SER A 431 15.84 -22.30 10.22
CA SER A 431 15.01 -23.21 9.41
C SER A 431 13.53 -23.00 9.71
N THR A 432 12.68 -23.52 8.84
CA THR A 432 11.25 -23.62 9.07
C THR A 432 10.79 -25.05 8.86
N LYS A 433 9.74 -25.43 9.57
CA LYS A 433 9.15 -26.76 9.50
C LYS A 433 7.64 -26.62 9.45
N ARG A 434 7.07 -26.97 8.31
CA ARG A 434 5.61 -27.07 8.15
C ARG A 434 5.13 -28.38 8.74
N LEU A 435 4.09 -28.31 9.55
CA LEU A 435 3.38 -29.47 10.07
C LEU A 435 2.28 -29.84 9.08
N ASN A 436 2.11 -31.14 8.88
CA ASN A 436 1.05 -31.70 8.06
C ASN A 436 0.32 -32.73 8.93
N ASP A 437 -0.94 -32.96 8.61
CA ASP A 437 -1.74 -34.03 9.24
C ASP A 437 -1.37 -35.44 8.73
#